data_AF-A0A3B9MF98-F1
#
_entry.id   AF-A0A3B9MF98-F1
#
_cell.length_a   1.000
_cell.length_b   1.000
_cell.length_c   1.000
_cell.angle_alpha   90.00
_cell.angle_beta   90.00
_cell.angle_gamma   90.00
#
_symmetry.space_group_name_H-M   'P 1'
#
loop_
_entity.id
_entity.type
_entity.pdbx_description
1 polymer ?
#
loop_
_entity_poly.entity_id
_entity_poly.type
_entity_poly.pdbx_seq_one_letter_code
_entity_poly.pdbx_strand_id
1 'polypeptide(L)'
;MKRLTMFLFGFIALVCFSGSALATTYYVATNGNDNNPGSSVAPWSTLQHAVETIAAGDTIIVRAGTYAGCRIRNSGQVGAPKTLMAESPRAVLIITPGPQNGHSSLIEIENGSGVNVTDWIIDGFEVSNSPHHGVDIRITDRITVRNCYVHDSSPTSTGTGIFLAFSYHPTIENNESSNNTEHGVYQSNSGDYPIIRGNKLHHNGGAGLHMNGDVRQKPGDGIISFAVVENNTIYENGANGGSAINCDGVDDSIFRNNLLYNNHASGVSLFSTDAAHGSSRNKVYNNTIVQAINGRWCINIAKSAKGKTSAVGNILKNNILYTERADKGSISVYSTAVGVLDSDYNVVVDRFSTNGGTSVTSTLAQWRTFGYDAHSLISTATALFIDSTNNDYHLRTGSPAGNAGTNLSPDVTTDLDGVTRPQGSAFDIGCYESL
;
A
#
# COMPACT_ATOMS: atom_id res chain seq x y z
N MET A 1 -45.81 45.49 57.20
CA MET A 1 -45.67 45.85 55.76
C MET A 1 -44.21 45.72 55.35
N LYS A 2 -43.97 45.24 54.11
CA LYS A 2 -42.69 44.96 53.40
C LYS A 2 -42.17 43.53 53.62
N ARG A 3 -42.51 42.58 52.74
CA ARG A 3 -42.05 42.28 51.35
C ARG A 3 -40.85 41.31 51.36
N LEU A 4 -41.13 40.03 51.09
CA LEU A 4 -40.13 39.01 50.76
C LEU A 4 -40.10 38.87 49.25
N THR A 5 -38.96 39.19 48.64
CA THR A 5 -38.74 39.13 47.19
C THR A 5 -38.12 37.78 46.86
N MET A 6 -38.83 36.94 46.10
CA MET A 6 -38.35 35.62 45.64
C MET A 6 -37.78 35.77 44.23
N PHE A 7 -36.49 35.53 44.06
CA PHE A 7 -35.83 35.43 42.74
C PHE A 7 -36.00 34.01 42.20
N LEU A 8 -36.62 33.88 41.03
CA LEU A 8 -36.73 32.62 40.28
C LEU A 8 -35.65 32.62 39.20
N PHE A 9 -34.61 31.79 39.36
CA PHE A 9 -33.65 31.49 38.29
C PHE A 9 -34.25 30.41 37.37
N GLY A 10 -34.60 30.78 36.14
CA GLY A 10 -34.99 29.83 35.10
C GLY A 10 -33.76 29.18 34.47
N PHE A 11 -33.61 27.88 34.64
CA PHE A 11 -32.62 27.06 33.93
C PHE A 11 -33.28 26.55 32.63
N ILE A 12 -32.91 27.10 31.48
CA ILE A 12 -33.31 26.56 30.17
C ILE A 12 -32.34 25.44 29.83
N ALA A 13 -32.80 24.19 29.91
CA ALA A 13 -32.06 23.04 29.39
C ALA A 13 -32.14 23.06 27.85
N LEU A 14 -31.02 23.33 27.19
CA LEU A 14 -30.88 23.19 25.75
C LEU A 14 -30.79 21.69 25.44
N VAL A 15 -31.90 21.07 25.06
CA VAL A 15 -31.92 19.70 24.56
C VAL A 15 -31.44 19.73 23.11
N CYS A 16 -30.16 19.44 22.89
CA CYS A 16 -29.62 19.19 21.55
C CYS A 16 -30.19 17.86 21.04
N PHE A 17 -31.22 17.93 20.20
CA PHE A 17 -31.60 16.80 19.36
C PHE A 17 -30.49 16.58 18.33
N SER A 18 -29.65 15.57 18.56
CA SER A 18 -28.80 14.97 17.54
C SER A 18 -29.70 14.19 16.58
N GLY A 19 -30.31 14.90 15.63
CA GLY A 19 -30.97 14.27 14.50
C GLY A 19 -29.94 13.43 13.73
N SER A 20 -30.19 12.15 13.57
CA SER A 20 -29.46 11.30 12.65
C SER A 20 -29.67 11.85 11.24
N ALA A 21 -28.68 12.57 10.70
CA ALA A 21 -28.67 12.94 9.30
C ALA A 21 -28.63 11.65 8.47
N LEU A 22 -29.66 11.41 7.66
CA LEU A 22 -29.67 10.29 6.72
C LEU A 22 -28.68 10.62 5.60
N ALA A 23 -27.75 9.71 5.34
CA ALA A 23 -26.86 9.77 4.18
C ALA A 23 -27.70 9.85 2.90
N THR A 24 -27.47 10.88 2.08
CA THR A 24 -28.15 11.08 0.80
C THR A 24 -27.31 10.48 -0.32
N THR A 25 -27.97 9.91 -1.32
CA THR A 25 -27.33 9.42 -2.56
C THR A 25 -27.61 10.37 -3.71
N TYR A 26 -26.55 10.84 -4.34
CA TYR A 26 -26.57 11.70 -5.53
C TYR A 26 -26.03 10.96 -6.74
N TYR A 27 -26.37 11.45 -7.94
CA TYR A 27 -26.01 10.82 -9.20
C TYR A 27 -25.34 11.80 -10.14
N VAL A 28 -24.28 11.34 -10.80
CA VAL A 28 -23.63 12.02 -11.94
C VAL A 28 -23.81 11.16 -13.19
N ALA A 29 -24.12 11.78 -14.33
CA ALA A 29 -24.25 11.10 -15.61
C ALA A 29 -23.75 11.99 -16.76
N THR A 30 -23.26 11.39 -17.84
CA THR A 30 -22.80 12.10 -19.05
C THR A 30 -23.89 12.93 -19.73
N ASN A 31 -25.17 12.60 -19.50
CA ASN A 31 -26.34 13.34 -19.98
C ASN A 31 -27.01 14.18 -18.88
N GLY A 32 -26.33 14.41 -17.76
CA GLY A 32 -26.83 15.20 -16.64
C GLY A 32 -26.75 16.72 -16.87
N ASN A 33 -27.10 17.48 -15.84
CA ASN A 33 -26.99 18.94 -15.80
C ASN A 33 -26.69 19.39 -14.37
N ASP A 34 -25.68 20.23 -14.17
CA ASP A 34 -25.29 20.68 -12.82
C ASP A 34 -26.31 21.65 -12.18
N ASN A 35 -27.37 22.04 -12.89
CA ASN A 35 -28.54 22.71 -12.31
C ASN A 35 -29.61 21.73 -11.79
N ASN A 36 -29.46 20.42 -12.03
CA ASN A 36 -30.35 19.40 -11.50
C ASN A 36 -30.14 19.21 -9.99
N PRO A 37 -31.09 18.57 -9.28
CA PRO A 37 -30.92 18.26 -7.86
C PRO A 37 -29.95 17.10 -7.57
N GLY A 38 -29.36 16.46 -8.60
CA GLY A 38 -28.48 15.30 -8.44
C GLY A 38 -29.22 14.01 -8.09
N SER A 39 -30.52 13.92 -8.37
CA SER A 39 -31.32 12.70 -8.14
C SER A 39 -31.07 11.66 -9.24
N SER A 40 -31.53 10.43 -9.03
CA SER A 40 -31.38 9.36 -10.04
C SER A 40 -32.08 9.70 -11.36
N VAL A 41 -33.18 10.44 -11.35
CA VAL A 41 -33.92 10.83 -12.57
C VAL A 41 -33.43 12.15 -13.15
N ALA A 42 -32.75 12.98 -12.37
CA ALA A 42 -32.16 14.25 -12.77
C ALA A 42 -30.74 14.36 -12.19
N PRO A 43 -29.75 13.67 -12.79
CA PRO A 43 -28.38 13.63 -12.29
C PRO A 43 -27.62 14.91 -12.64
N TRP A 44 -26.55 15.19 -11.89
CA TRP A 44 -25.55 16.18 -12.25
C TRP A 44 -24.72 15.73 -13.46
N SER A 45 -24.04 16.67 -14.11
CA SER A 45 -23.20 16.40 -15.28
C SER A 45 -21.73 16.18 -14.93
N THR A 46 -21.20 16.84 -13.89
CA THR A 46 -19.75 16.87 -13.63
C THR A 46 -19.37 16.27 -12.27
N LEU A 47 -18.20 15.62 -12.23
CA LEU A 47 -17.60 15.14 -10.98
C LEU A 47 -17.26 16.30 -10.05
N GLN A 48 -16.75 17.41 -10.60
CA GLN A 48 -16.36 18.58 -9.82
C GLN A 48 -17.55 19.18 -9.05
N HIS A 49 -18.70 19.36 -9.72
CA HIS A 49 -19.90 19.86 -9.05
C HIS A 49 -20.34 18.93 -7.92
N ALA A 50 -20.31 17.61 -8.15
CA ALA A 50 -20.74 16.63 -7.17
C ALA A 50 -19.87 16.67 -5.89
N VAL A 51 -18.54 16.64 -6.03
CA VAL A 51 -17.64 16.59 -4.86
C VAL A 51 -17.66 17.88 -4.03
N GLU A 52 -18.00 19.02 -4.64
CA GLU A 52 -18.17 20.29 -3.94
C GLU A 52 -19.50 20.38 -3.17
N THR A 53 -20.53 19.67 -3.63
CA THR A 53 -21.92 19.86 -3.18
C THR A 53 -22.32 19.00 -1.98
N ILE A 54 -21.88 17.73 -1.94
CA ILE A 54 -22.41 16.77 -0.98
C ILE A 54 -21.98 17.05 0.48
N ALA A 55 -22.79 16.62 1.44
CA ALA A 55 -22.47 16.69 2.87
C ALA A 55 -21.70 15.44 3.35
N ALA A 56 -21.17 15.48 4.58
CA ALA A 56 -20.49 14.33 5.16
C ALA A 56 -21.46 13.16 5.33
N GLY A 57 -21.00 11.95 4.99
CA GLY A 57 -21.82 10.73 4.98
C GLY A 57 -22.56 10.46 3.67
N ASP A 58 -22.63 11.42 2.76
CA ASP A 58 -23.32 11.26 1.47
C ASP A 58 -22.49 10.45 0.46
N THR A 59 -23.19 9.88 -0.52
CA THR A 59 -22.61 9.09 -1.61
C THR A 59 -22.95 9.70 -2.98
N ILE A 60 -21.96 9.82 -3.84
CA ILE A 60 -22.10 10.13 -5.27
C ILE A 60 -21.94 8.83 -6.04
N ILE A 61 -22.99 8.43 -6.77
CA ILE A 61 -22.95 7.33 -7.74
C ILE A 61 -22.74 7.93 -9.14
N VAL A 62 -21.63 7.59 -9.77
CA VAL A 62 -21.31 8.03 -11.13
C VAL A 62 -21.73 6.96 -12.12
N ARG A 63 -22.61 7.32 -13.06
CA ARG A 63 -23.07 6.41 -14.11
C ARG A 63 -21.99 6.15 -15.14
N ALA A 64 -22.06 4.99 -15.79
CA ALA A 64 -21.13 4.58 -16.82
C ALA A 64 -20.91 5.67 -17.87
N GLY A 65 -19.66 5.83 -18.28
CA GLY A 65 -19.26 6.85 -19.23
C GLY A 65 -17.85 7.36 -18.99
N THR A 66 -17.46 8.32 -19.82
CA THR A 66 -16.14 8.95 -19.77
C THR A 66 -16.27 10.36 -19.22
N TYR A 67 -15.43 10.71 -18.25
CA TYR A 67 -15.50 11.99 -17.54
C TYR A 67 -14.14 12.66 -17.46
N ALA A 68 -14.18 13.99 -17.38
CA ALA A 68 -13.08 14.74 -16.81
C ALA A 68 -12.99 14.48 -15.31
N GLY A 69 -11.79 14.58 -14.78
CA GLY A 69 -11.45 14.40 -13.37
C GLY A 69 -12.03 15.46 -12.45
N CYS A 70 -11.63 15.39 -11.17
CA CYS A 70 -12.06 16.35 -10.17
C CYS A 70 -10.96 16.61 -9.13
N ARG A 71 -11.14 17.72 -8.41
CA ARG A 71 -10.34 18.09 -7.25
C ARG A 71 -11.22 18.26 -6.01
N ILE A 72 -10.96 17.44 -5.01
CA ILE A 72 -11.67 17.34 -3.74
C ILE A 72 -10.91 18.17 -2.69
N ARG A 73 -11.60 19.14 -2.09
CA ARG A 73 -11.01 20.12 -1.15
C ARG A 73 -11.72 20.21 0.20
N ASN A 74 -12.92 19.67 0.29
CA ASN A 74 -13.75 19.66 1.49
C ASN A 74 -13.65 18.29 2.17
N SER A 75 -13.74 18.23 3.49
CA SER A 75 -13.66 16.96 4.23
C SER A 75 -15.04 16.33 4.44
N GLY A 76 -15.06 15.01 4.64
CA GLY A 76 -16.14 14.32 5.35
C GLY A 76 -16.05 14.54 6.85
N GLN A 77 -16.52 13.56 7.63
CA GLN A 77 -16.37 13.53 9.09
C GLN A 77 -15.95 12.13 9.52
N VAL A 78 -15.28 12.02 10.68
CA VAL A 78 -14.94 10.72 11.28
C VAL A 78 -16.22 9.90 11.48
N GLY A 79 -16.26 8.70 10.90
CA GLY A 79 -17.43 7.82 10.93
C GLY A 79 -18.55 8.18 9.95
N ALA A 80 -18.41 9.27 9.18
CA ALA A 80 -19.30 9.67 8.11
C ALA A 80 -18.48 10.19 6.91
N PRO A 81 -17.71 9.31 6.24
CA PRO A 81 -16.93 9.70 5.07
C PRO A 81 -17.85 10.09 3.92
N LYS A 82 -17.36 10.98 3.06
CA LYS A 82 -17.98 11.24 1.75
C LYS A 82 -17.53 10.16 0.76
N THR A 83 -18.44 9.69 -0.08
CA THR A 83 -18.12 8.63 -1.05
C THR A 83 -18.31 9.11 -2.48
N LEU A 84 -17.27 8.97 -3.30
CA LEU A 84 -17.34 9.07 -4.75
C LEU A 84 -17.18 7.65 -5.32
N MET A 85 -18.20 7.13 -6.00
CA MET A 85 -18.25 5.73 -6.39
C MET A 85 -18.77 5.56 -7.83
N ALA A 86 -18.13 4.69 -8.61
CA ALA A 86 -18.66 4.24 -9.90
C ALA A 86 -19.89 3.33 -9.71
N GLU A 87 -20.92 3.46 -10.57
CA GLU A 87 -22.15 2.65 -10.46
C GLU A 87 -21.91 1.13 -10.56
N SER A 88 -20.82 0.75 -11.21
CA SER A 88 -20.33 -0.61 -11.34
C SER A 88 -18.82 -0.56 -11.52
N PRO A 89 -18.06 -1.57 -11.05
CA PRO A 89 -16.61 -1.57 -11.15
C PRO A 89 -16.14 -1.34 -12.60
N ARG A 90 -15.25 -0.36 -12.79
CA ARG A 90 -14.65 0.04 -14.08
C ARG A 90 -15.64 0.54 -15.14
N ALA A 91 -16.90 0.77 -14.80
CA ALA A 91 -17.88 1.31 -15.75
C ALA A 91 -17.66 2.81 -16.04
N VAL A 92 -16.91 3.50 -15.18
CA VAL A 92 -16.61 4.92 -15.28
C VAL A 92 -15.14 5.12 -15.56
N LEU A 93 -14.84 5.71 -16.71
CA LEU A 93 -13.50 6.05 -17.15
C LEU A 93 -13.21 7.53 -16.91
N ILE A 94 -12.16 7.83 -16.16
CA ILE A 94 -11.62 9.19 -16.02
C ILE A 94 -10.33 9.26 -16.83
N ILE A 95 -10.26 10.21 -17.78
CA ILE A 95 -9.18 10.24 -18.80
C ILE A 95 -8.62 11.64 -19.08
N THR A 96 -9.16 12.69 -18.47
CA THR A 96 -8.66 14.06 -18.68
C THR A 96 -8.76 14.83 -17.37
N PRO A 97 -7.77 15.67 -17.01
CA PRO A 97 -7.86 16.48 -15.80
C PRO A 97 -9.14 17.33 -15.78
N GLY A 98 -9.74 17.46 -14.61
CA GLY A 98 -10.84 18.40 -14.40
C GLY A 98 -10.36 19.85 -14.54
N PRO A 99 -11.27 20.80 -14.81
CA PRO A 99 -10.91 22.22 -14.96
C PRO A 99 -10.31 22.85 -13.69
N GLN A 100 -10.51 22.20 -12.54
CA GLN A 100 -10.01 22.67 -11.25
C GLN A 100 -8.77 21.91 -10.75
N ASN A 101 -8.33 20.86 -11.44
CA ASN A 101 -7.13 20.10 -11.13
C ASN A 101 -5.89 20.98 -11.32
N GLY A 102 -5.00 20.99 -10.32
CA GLY A 102 -3.82 21.86 -10.27
C GLY A 102 -2.51 21.14 -10.61
N HIS A 103 -2.48 19.81 -10.62
CA HIS A 103 -1.27 19.00 -10.78
C HIS A 103 -1.24 18.21 -12.08
N SER A 104 -2.21 18.44 -12.96
CA SER A 104 -2.42 17.62 -14.16
C SER A 104 -2.70 16.14 -13.86
N SER A 105 -3.14 15.84 -12.63
CA SER A 105 -3.61 14.53 -12.21
C SER A 105 -5.12 14.42 -12.42
N LEU A 106 -5.68 13.20 -12.44
CA LEU A 106 -7.09 13.00 -12.79
C LEU A 106 -8.03 13.13 -11.58
N ILE A 107 -7.71 12.47 -10.48
CA ILE A 107 -8.40 12.68 -9.20
C ILE A 107 -7.41 13.33 -8.25
N GLU A 108 -7.69 14.55 -7.79
CA GLU A 108 -6.86 15.26 -6.81
C GLU A 108 -7.61 15.38 -5.48
N ILE A 109 -6.98 15.02 -4.37
CA ILE A 109 -7.53 15.18 -3.02
C ILE A 109 -6.56 15.99 -2.20
N GLU A 110 -6.85 17.28 -2.08
CA GLU A 110 -6.02 18.25 -1.38
C GLU A 110 -6.71 19.62 -1.28
N ASN A 111 -6.39 20.39 -0.24
CA ASN A 111 -6.88 21.77 -0.07
C ASN A 111 -5.75 22.80 -0.12
N GLY A 112 -4.64 22.48 -0.80
CA GLY A 112 -3.43 23.31 -0.78
C GLY A 112 -2.67 23.20 0.55
N SER A 113 -1.99 24.27 0.96
CA SER A 113 -1.14 24.23 2.15
C SER A 113 -1.90 24.44 3.46
N GLY A 114 -1.70 23.52 4.41
CA GLY A 114 -1.95 23.74 5.84
C GLY A 114 -3.26 23.20 6.42
N VAL A 115 -4.17 22.64 5.61
CA VAL A 115 -5.40 21.98 6.12
C VAL A 115 -5.57 20.63 5.45
N ASN A 116 -5.67 19.58 6.25
CA ASN A 116 -5.90 18.24 5.73
C ASN A 116 -7.31 18.12 5.13
N VAL A 117 -7.40 17.53 3.94
CA VAL A 117 -8.66 16.95 3.45
C VAL A 117 -8.81 15.58 4.07
N THR A 118 -9.98 15.28 4.64
CA THR A 118 -10.16 14.04 5.40
C THR A 118 -11.45 13.31 5.07
N ASP A 119 -11.48 12.02 5.40
CA ASP A 119 -12.70 11.19 5.43
C ASP A 119 -13.42 11.11 4.07
N TRP A 120 -12.70 10.63 3.06
CA TRP A 120 -13.23 10.35 1.72
C TRP A 120 -12.98 8.91 1.29
N ILE A 121 -13.90 8.37 0.50
CA ILE A 121 -13.78 7.08 -0.18
C ILE A 121 -13.90 7.32 -1.69
N ILE A 122 -12.92 6.84 -2.44
CA ILE A 122 -12.91 6.77 -3.90
C ILE A 122 -13.03 5.29 -4.29
N ASP A 123 -14.09 4.94 -5.03
CA ASP A 123 -14.46 3.54 -5.22
C ASP A 123 -14.80 3.19 -6.69
N GLY A 124 -14.10 2.19 -7.23
CA GLY A 124 -14.55 1.46 -8.42
C GLY A 124 -14.26 2.11 -9.78
N PHE A 125 -13.49 3.20 -9.85
CA PHE A 125 -13.20 3.90 -11.10
C PHE A 125 -12.13 3.21 -11.95
N GLU A 126 -12.24 3.33 -13.27
CA GLU A 126 -11.10 3.21 -14.17
C GLU A 126 -10.50 4.62 -14.38
N VAL A 127 -9.19 4.74 -14.18
CA VAL A 127 -8.44 6.00 -14.31
C VAL A 127 -7.25 5.73 -15.21
N SER A 128 -7.24 6.33 -16.41
CA SER A 128 -6.22 6.02 -17.41
C SER A 128 -5.65 7.23 -18.12
N ASN A 129 -4.44 7.08 -18.67
CA ASN A 129 -3.77 8.09 -19.49
C ASN A 129 -3.64 9.46 -18.79
N SER A 130 -3.46 9.45 -17.47
CA SER A 130 -3.23 10.69 -16.73
C SER A 130 -1.99 11.41 -17.27
N PRO A 131 -2.02 12.73 -17.48
CA PRO A 131 -0.79 13.48 -17.80
C PRO A 131 0.27 13.42 -16.69
N HIS A 132 -0.13 13.14 -15.45
CA HIS A 132 0.75 13.01 -14.30
C HIS A 132 0.36 11.79 -13.44
N HIS A 133 -0.21 11.97 -12.24
CA HIS A 133 -0.68 10.85 -11.42
C HIS A 133 -2.13 10.50 -11.74
N GLY A 134 -2.50 9.22 -11.67
CA GLY A 134 -3.90 8.82 -11.81
C GLY A 134 -4.75 9.39 -10.67
N VAL A 135 -4.41 9.00 -9.45
CA VAL A 135 -4.98 9.53 -8.20
C VAL A 135 -3.88 10.21 -7.39
N ASP A 136 -4.08 11.47 -7.05
CA ASP A 136 -3.11 12.33 -6.37
C ASP A 136 -3.66 12.83 -5.04
N ILE A 137 -3.11 12.32 -3.94
CA ILE A 137 -3.58 12.57 -2.57
C ILE A 137 -2.48 13.32 -1.83
N ARG A 138 -2.76 14.53 -1.34
CA ARG A 138 -1.75 15.36 -0.66
C ARG A 138 -2.31 16.01 0.57
N ILE A 139 -1.56 15.90 1.68
CA ILE A 139 -1.89 16.54 2.96
C ILE A 139 -3.31 16.11 3.37
N THR A 140 -3.44 14.83 3.71
CA THR A 140 -4.74 14.21 3.97
C THR A 140 -4.73 13.31 5.19
N ASP A 141 -5.92 12.94 5.67
CA ASP A 141 -6.09 11.95 6.73
C ASP A 141 -7.33 11.08 6.47
N ARG A 142 -7.24 9.77 6.68
CA ARG A 142 -8.36 8.81 6.48
C ARG A 142 -8.98 8.87 5.08
N ILE A 143 -8.14 8.80 4.06
CA ILE A 143 -8.57 8.66 2.66
C ILE A 143 -8.54 7.19 2.28
N THR A 144 -9.64 6.70 1.69
CA THR A 144 -9.71 5.35 1.13
C THR A 144 -9.77 5.42 -0.40
N VAL A 145 -8.90 4.66 -1.06
CA VAL A 145 -9.01 4.37 -2.49
C VAL A 145 -9.18 2.87 -2.64
N ARG A 146 -10.27 2.45 -3.25
CA ARG A 146 -10.57 1.03 -3.39
C ARG A 146 -11.22 0.62 -4.69
N ASN A 147 -11.01 -0.64 -5.06
CA ASN A 147 -11.59 -1.27 -6.24
C ASN A 147 -11.34 -0.51 -7.57
N CYS A 148 -10.36 0.41 -7.59
CA CYS A 148 -10.04 1.19 -8.77
C CYS A 148 -9.07 0.43 -9.68
N TYR A 149 -9.13 0.73 -10.98
CA TYR A 149 -8.12 0.32 -11.95
C TYR A 149 -7.40 1.57 -12.46
N VAL A 150 -6.13 1.76 -12.06
CA VAL A 150 -5.36 2.97 -12.33
C VAL A 150 -4.15 2.65 -13.19
N HIS A 151 -4.15 3.08 -14.46
CA HIS A 151 -3.15 2.61 -15.41
C HIS A 151 -2.71 3.63 -16.45
N ASP A 152 -1.57 3.35 -17.08
CA ASP A 152 -0.99 4.20 -18.13
C ASP A 152 -0.81 5.67 -17.68
N SER A 153 -0.49 5.88 -16.40
CA SER A 153 -0.26 7.23 -15.87
C SER A 153 1.09 7.79 -16.32
N SER A 154 1.05 9.02 -16.81
CA SER A 154 2.18 9.82 -17.28
C SER A 154 2.99 9.18 -18.41
N PRO A 155 2.40 8.85 -19.57
CA PRO A 155 3.13 8.18 -20.66
C PRO A 155 4.27 9.00 -21.27
N THR A 156 4.32 10.32 -20.99
CA THR A 156 5.32 11.25 -21.53
C THR A 156 6.18 11.93 -20.46
N SER A 157 6.07 11.53 -19.19
CA SER A 157 6.79 12.12 -18.06
C SER A 157 6.91 11.11 -16.90
N THR A 158 7.28 11.54 -15.71
CA THR A 158 7.24 10.74 -14.48
C THR A 158 5.86 10.77 -13.84
N GLY A 159 5.30 9.62 -13.50
CA GLY A 159 4.03 9.56 -12.79
C GLY A 159 3.71 8.17 -12.23
N THR A 160 3.00 8.19 -11.11
CA THR A 160 2.52 7.01 -10.36
C THR A 160 1.03 6.82 -10.59
N GLY A 161 0.54 5.58 -10.51
CA GLY A 161 -0.90 5.31 -10.53
C GLY A 161 -1.61 6.01 -9.36
N ILE A 162 -1.33 5.58 -8.14
CA ILE A 162 -1.87 6.17 -6.91
C ILE A 162 -0.75 6.81 -6.09
N PHE A 163 -0.70 8.13 -6.08
CA PHE A 163 0.27 8.94 -5.37
C PHE A 163 -0.31 9.50 -4.07
N LEU A 164 0.46 9.40 -2.99
CA LEU A 164 0.16 9.97 -1.69
C LEU A 164 1.36 10.77 -1.18
N ALA A 165 1.13 11.97 -0.65
CA ALA A 165 2.12 12.78 0.07
C ALA A 165 1.53 13.30 1.37
N PHE A 166 2.27 13.18 2.47
CA PHE A 166 1.83 13.66 3.80
C PHE A 166 0.42 13.16 4.17
N SER A 167 0.14 11.90 3.89
CA SER A 167 -1.19 11.30 4.07
C SER A 167 -1.19 10.33 5.24
N TYR A 168 -2.04 10.59 6.22
CA TYR A 168 -2.14 9.82 7.46
C TYR A 168 -3.34 8.87 7.42
N HIS A 169 -3.18 7.66 7.95
CA HIS A 169 -4.22 6.62 7.93
C HIS A 169 -4.87 6.36 6.55
N PRO A 170 -4.13 6.38 5.41
CA PRO A 170 -4.75 6.04 4.14
C PRO A 170 -5.07 4.54 4.10
N THR A 171 -6.15 4.18 3.42
CA THR A 171 -6.47 2.79 3.07
C THR A 171 -6.47 2.64 1.56
N ILE A 172 -5.50 1.92 1.02
CA ILE A 172 -5.38 1.60 -0.40
C ILE A 172 -5.68 0.11 -0.54
N GLU A 173 -6.90 -0.22 -0.97
CA GLU A 173 -7.37 -1.61 -0.94
C GLU A 173 -8.00 -2.13 -2.23
N ASN A 174 -7.70 -3.37 -2.60
CA ASN A 174 -8.33 -4.07 -3.74
C ASN A 174 -8.22 -3.31 -5.08
N ASN A 175 -7.21 -2.45 -5.24
CA ASN A 175 -6.97 -1.73 -6.49
C ASN A 175 -6.09 -2.57 -7.42
N GLU A 176 -6.23 -2.32 -8.72
CA GLU A 176 -5.26 -2.74 -9.72
C GLU A 176 -4.54 -1.49 -10.25
N SER A 177 -3.22 -1.48 -10.20
CA SER A 177 -2.42 -0.35 -10.68
C SER A 177 -1.28 -0.82 -11.57
N SER A 178 -1.29 -0.40 -12.84
CA SER A 178 -0.39 -0.98 -13.84
C SER A 178 0.07 -0.07 -14.96
N ASN A 179 1.18 -0.43 -15.62
CA ASN A 179 1.71 0.29 -16.78
C ASN A 179 1.97 1.79 -16.53
N ASN A 180 2.16 2.18 -15.27
CA ASN A 180 2.50 3.56 -14.92
C ASN A 180 4.00 3.77 -15.12
N THR A 181 4.40 4.97 -15.55
CA THR A 181 5.82 5.25 -15.87
C THR A 181 6.75 5.06 -14.66
N GLU A 182 6.26 5.36 -13.45
CA GLU A 182 6.97 5.12 -12.20
C GLU A 182 6.30 4.02 -11.37
N HIS A 183 5.46 4.35 -10.40
CA HIS A 183 5.04 3.39 -9.38
C HIS A 183 3.58 2.97 -9.54
N GLY A 184 3.23 1.81 -8.99
CA GLY A 184 1.82 1.46 -8.81
C GLY A 184 1.21 2.34 -7.72
N VAL A 185 1.72 2.19 -6.50
CA VAL A 185 1.37 3.02 -5.34
C VAL A 185 2.62 3.71 -4.80
N TYR A 186 2.50 4.99 -4.46
CA TYR A 186 3.58 5.76 -3.83
C TYR A 186 3.10 6.51 -2.58
N GLN A 187 3.47 6.03 -1.40
CA GLN A 187 3.33 6.75 -0.13
C GLN A 187 4.60 7.56 0.15
N SER A 188 4.50 8.89 0.16
CA SER A 188 5.66 9.79 0.26
C SER A 188 5.60 10.79 1.42
N ASN A 189 6.77 11.32 1.76
CA ASN A 189 6.99 12.51 2.58
C ASN A 189 6.46 12.42 4.03
N SER A 190 6.60 11.27 4.69
CA SER A 190 6.25 11.06 6.12
C SER A 190 4.77 10.92 6.46
N GLY A 191 3.97 10.30 5.58
CA GLY A 191 2.62 9.88 5.95
C GLY A 191 2.62 8.54 6.71
N ASP A 192 1.96 8.48 7.86
CA ASP A 192 1.96 7.31 8.75
C ASP A 192 0.65 6.50 8.73
N TYR A 193 0.73 5.29 9.29
CA TYR A 193 -0.37 4.34 9.39
C TYR A 193 -1.01 3.94 8.05
N PRO A 194 -0.27 3.80 6.92
CA PRO A 194 -0.90 3.36 5.70
C PRO A 194 -1.32 1.89 5.79
N ILE A 195 -2.55 1.59 5.38
CA ILE A 195 -3.03 0.23 5.13
C ILE A 195 -3.05 0.04 3.63
N ILE A 196 -2.24 -0.89 3.13
CA ILE A 196 -2.12 -1.21 1.70
C ILE A 196 -2.38 -2.70 1.54
N ARG A 197 -3.59 -3.06 1.10
CA ARG A 197 -4.04 -4.46 1.13
C ARG A 197 -4.78 -4.95 -0.09
N GLY A 198 -4.62 -6.22 -0.46
CA GLY A 198 -5.41 -6.82 -1.53
C GLY A 198 -5.16 -6.24 -2.93
N ASN A 199 -4.13 -5.42 -3.12
CA ASN A 199 -3.90 -4.74 -4.39
C ASN A 199 -3.14 -5.64 -5.38
N LYS A 200 -3.40 -5.42 -6.67
CA LYS A 200 -2.62 -5.95 -7.80
C LYS A 200 -1.76 -4.82 -8.38
N LEU A 201 -0.45 -4.87 -8.14
CA LEU A 201 0.47 -3.81 -8.57
C LEU A 201 1.45 -4.40 -9.58
N HIS A 202 1.33 -4.05 -10.86
CA HIS A 202 2.11 -4.75 -11.88
C HIS A 202 2.51 -3.95 -13.11
N HIS A 203 3.59 -4.38 -13.77
CA HIS A 203 4.06 -3.77 -15.01
C HIS A 203 4.34 -2.25 -14.89
N ASN A 204 4.59 -1.77 -13.67
CA ASN A 204 4.97 -0.37 -13.46
C ASN A 204 6.48 -0.23 -13.72
N GLY A 205 6.89 0.89 -14.32
CA GLY A 205 8.28 1.10 -14.70
C GLY A 205 9.23 1.04 -13.51
N GLY A 206 8.85 1.65 -12.39
CA GLY A 206 9.51 1.59 -11.09
C GLY A 206 8.89 0.56 -10.15
N ALA A 207 8.78 0.88 -8.86
CA ALA A 207 8.24 -0.03 -7.85
C ALA A 207 6.75 -0.35 -8.01
N GLY A 208 6.34 -1.55 -7.58
CA GLY A 208 4.92 -1.84 -7.38
C GLY A 208 4.35 -0.96 -6.26
N LEU A 209 5.01 -1.01 -5.10
CA LEU A 209 4.79 -0.12 -3.96
C LEU A 209 6.08 0.62 -3.59
N HIS A 210 6.05 1.94 -3.59
CA HIS A 210 7.10 2.78 -3.02
C HIS A 210 6.60 3.45 -1.74
N MET A 211 7.36 3.32 -0.67
CA MET A 211 7.20 4.08 0.56
C MET A 211 8.48 4.88 0.82
N ASN A 212 8.40 6.20 0.70
CA ASN A 212 9.54 7.11 0.81
C ASN A 212 9.32 8.15 1.93
N GLY A 213 9.99 7.96 3.06
CA GLY A 213 10.24 9.04 3.99
C GLY A 213 11.20 10.06 3.39
N ASP A 214 10.99 11.35 3.64
CA ASP A 214 11.94 12.39 3.24
C ASP A 214 12.05 13.44 4.34
N VAL A 215 13.20 13.46 5.01
CA VAL A 215 13.45 14.36 6.16
C VAL A 215 13.52 15.83 5.76
N ARG A 216 13.76 16.13 4.48
CA ARG A 216 13.83 17.49 3.94
C ARG A 216 12.44 18.07 3.69
N GLN A 217 11.47 17.21 3.43
CA GLN A 217 10.08 17.60 3.20
C GLN A 217 9.39 17.91 4.55
N LYS A 218 8.49 18.89 4.52
CA LYS A 218 7.75 19.37 5.69
C LYS A 218 6.27 19.55 5.34
N PRO A 219 5.34 19.28 6.28
CA PRO A 219 5.54 18.80 7.67
C PRO A 219 6.01 17.33 7.74
N GLY A 220 6.45 16.85 8.91
CA GLY A 220 6.81 15.44 9.09
C GLY A 220 8.22 15.20 9.63
N ASP A 221 8.42 14.00 10.14
CA ASP A 221 9.66 13.51 10.76
C ASP A 221 10.63 12.87 9.77
N GLY A 222 10.21 12.61 8.53
CA GLY A 222 11.02 12.03 7.48
C GLY A 222 11.01 10.51 7.42
N ILE A 223 10.06 9.84 8.08
CA ILE A 223 9.85 8.39 8.01
C ILE A 223 8.38 8.03 7.81
N ILE A 224 8.11 6.79 7.41
CA ILE A 224 6.75 6.23 7.34
C ILE A 224 6.64 5.15 8.41
N SER A 225 5.72 5.30 9.34
CA SER A 225 5.59 4.41 10.49
C SER A 225 4.29 3.62 10.47
N PHE A 226 4.32 2.43 11.08
CA PHE A 226 3.12 1.62 11.36
C PHE A 226 2.31 1.24 10.12
N ALA A 227 2.99 1.04 8.99
CA ALA A 227 2.37 0.54 7.78
C ALA A 227 1.91 -0.92 7.95
N VAL A 228 0.75 -1.24 7.37
CA VAL A 228 0.27 -2.60 7.20
C VAL A 228 0.19 -2.87 5.69
N VAL A 229 1.11 -3.68 5.18
CA VAL A 229 1.16 -4.09 3.77
C VAL A 229 0.85 -5.57 3.70
N GLU A 230 -0.39 -5.91 3.30
CA GLU A 230 -0.84 -7.30 3.38
C GLU A 230 -1.65 -7.79 2.18
N ASN A 231 -1.57 -9.09 1.91
CA ASN A 231 -2.41 -9.75 0.91
C ASN A 231 -2.32 -9.12 -0.50
N ASN A 232 -1.20 -8.46 -0.84
CA ASN A 232 -1.03 -7.85 -2.16
C ASN A 232 -0.37 -8.86 -3.13
N THR A 233 -0.72 -8.76 -4.40
CA THR A 233 -0.06 -9.44 -5.51
C THR A 233 0.74 -8.43 -6.33
N ILE A 234 2.07 -8.53 -6.34
CA ILE A 234 2.96 -7.50 -6.89
C ILE A 234 3.93 -8.14 -7.89
N TYR A 235 3.83 -7.81 -9.18
CA TYR A 235 4.58 -8.54 -10.21
C TYR A 235 5.00 -7.73 -11.43
N GLU A 236 6.06 -8.17 -12.11
CA GLU A 236 6.56 -7.56 -13.37
C GLU A 236 6.88 -6.05 -13.23
N ASN A 237 7.19 -5.57 -12.03
CA ASN A 237 7.56 -4.17 -11.80
C ASN A 237 9.08 -3.96 -11.85
N GLY A 238 9.49 -2.71 -12.08
CA GLY A 238 10.84 -2.25 -11.77
C GLY A 238 11.84 -2.40 -12.90
N ALA A 239 11.37 -2.46 -14.15
CA ALA A 239 12.24 -2.46 -15.34
C ALA A 239 13.14 -1.21 -15.42
N ASN A 240 12.69 -0.07 -14.88
CA ASN A 240 13.44 1.18 -14.75
C ASN A 240 14.17 1.31 -13.40
N GLY A 241 14.08 0.32 -12.51
CA GLY A 241 14.67 0.33 -11.17
C GLY A 241 13.63 0.28 -10.04
N GLY A 242 14.09 0.42 -8.79
CA GLY A 242 13.23 0.34 -7.59
C GLY A 242 13.18 -1.06 -6.95
N SER A 243 12.03 -1.49 -6.44
CA SER A 243 11.81 -2.83 -5.88
C SER A 243 10.33 -3.18 -6.04
N ALA A 244 9.90 -4.44 -5.91
CA ALA A 244 8.47 -4.75 -5.82
C ALA A 244 7.83 -3.93 -4.69
N ILE A 245 8.48 -3.94 -3.51
CA ILE A 245 8.19 -3.07 -2.37
C ILE A 245 9.48 -2.32 -2.00
N ASN A 246 9.48 -1.00 -2.15
CA ASN A 246 10.64 -0.14 -1.96
C ASN A 246 10.46 0.77 -0.74
N CYS A 247 11.25 0.56 0.32
CA CYS A 247 11.10 1.27 1.59
C CYS A 247 12.34 2.12 1.92
N ASP A 248 12.21 3.44 1.75
CA ASP A 248 13.17 4.44 2.22
C ASP A 248 12.66 5.01 3.55
N GLY A 249 13.27 4.57 4.66
CA GLY A 249 12.87 4.92 6.03
C GLY A 249 11.43 4.58 6.41
N VAL A 250 11.12 3.29 6.36
CA VAL A 250 9.86 2.74 6.88
C VAL A 250 10.13 2.02 8.20
N ASP A 251 9.36 2.34 9.23
CA ASP A 251 9.59 1.87 10.59
C ASP A 251 8.37 1.19 11.21
N ASP A 252 8.62 0.26 12.14
CA ASP A 252 7.59 -0.37 12.99
C ASP A 252 6.39 -0.91 12.19
N SER A 253 6.65 -1.39 10.97
CA SER A 253 5.63 -1.79 10.00
C SER A 253 5.60 -3.29 9.79
N ILE A 254 4.50 -3.80 9.23
CA ILE A 254 4.33 -5.21 8.90
C ILE A 254 4.03 -5.41 7.41
N PHE A 255 4.76 -6.34 6.81
CA PHE A 255 4.61 -6.81 5.44
C PHE A 255 4.28 -8.29 5.52
N ARG A 256 3.01 -8.66 5.32
CA ARG A 256 2.56 -10.04 5.51
C ARG A 256 1.73 -10.61 4.37
N ASN A 257 1.86 -11.92 4.12
CA ASN A 257 1.03 -12.63 3.14
C ASN A 257 1.02 -12.00 1.73
N ASN A 258 2.08 -11.29 1.34
CA ASN A 258 2.16 -10.75 0.00
C ASN A 258 2.80 -11.79 -0.94
N LEU A 259 2.27 -11.85 -2.16
CA LEU A 259 2.85 -12.60 -3.26
C LEU A 259 3.58 -11.62 -4.19
N LEU A 260 4.91 -11.75 -4.26
CA LEU A 260 5.78 -10.95 -5.12
C LEU A 260 6.41 -11.87 -6.15
N TYR A 261 6.17 -11.67 -7.45
CA TYR A 261 6.79 -12.51 -8.47
C TYR A 261 7.23 -11.76 -9.73
N ASN A 262 8.25 -12.26 -10.41
CA ASN A 262 8.78 -11.69 -11.65
C ASN A 262 9.11 -10.18 -11.60
N ASN A 263 9.44 -9.63 -10.43
CA ASN A 263 9.88 -8.24 -10.37
C ASN A 263 11.34 -8.12 -10.84
N HIS A 264 11.63 -7.07 -11.62
CA HIS A 264 12.91 -6.89 -12.31
C HIS A 264 13.95 -6.10 -11.51
N ALA A 265 13.55 -5.61 -10.33
CA ALA A 265 14.46 -4.99 -9.36
C ALA A 265 14.57 -5.89 -8.11
N SER A 266 14.67 -5.36 -6.89
CA SER A 266 14.64 -6.23 -5.68
C SER A 266 13.21 -6.62 -5.32
N GLY A 267 12.99 -7.67 -4.52
CA GLY A 267 11.68 -8.00 -3.99
C GLY A 267 11.23 -6.94 -2.97
N VAL A 268 11.76 -7.03 -1.76
CA VAL A 268 11.59 -6.00 -0.72
C VAL A 268 12.94 -5.34 -0.44
N SER A 269 13.01 -4.02 -0.53
CA SER A 269 14.17 -3.25 -0.07
C SER A 269 13.84 -2.43 1.17
N LEU A 270 14.67 -2.56 2.20
CA LEU A 270 14.63 -1.81 3.45
C LEU A 270 15.92 -0.98 3.55
N PHE A 271 15.82 0.33 3.32
CA PHE A 271 16.99 1.18 3.20
C PHE A 271 16.68 2.61 3.66
N SER A 272 17.65 3.51 3.48
CA SER A 272 17.37 4.94 3.38
C SER A 272 18.34 5.68 2.47
N THR A 273 17.78 6.55 1.64
CA THR A 273 18.49 7.59 0.88
C THR A 273 18.05 8.96 1.35
N ASP A 274 16.75 9.24 1.30
CA ASP A 274 16.17 10.56 1.61
C ASP A 274 15.51 10.62 2.99
N ALA A 275 15.07 9.49 3.54
CA ALA A 275 14.44 9.43 4.85
C ALA A 275 15.36 9.80 6.02
N ALA A 276 14.80 10.02 7.21
CA ALA A 276 15.61 10.41 8.38
C ALA A 276 16.66 9.34 8.76
N HIS A 277 16.31 8.06 8.58
CA HIS A 277 17.17 6.91 8.85
C HIS A 277 16.71 5.67 8.09
N GLY A 278 17.53 4.61 8.14
CA GLY A 278 17.24 3.33 7.48
C GLY A 278 16.02 2.62 8.05
N SER A 279 15.21 2.04 7.16
CA SER A 279 13.98 1.31 7.51
C SER A 279 14.21 0.26 8.61
N SER A 280 13.57 0.41 9.76
CA SER A 280 13.89 -0.33 10.98
C SER A 280 12.69 -0.93 11.70
N ARG A 281 12.91 -2.02 12.44
CA ARG A 281 11.88 -2.71 13.26
C ARG A 281 10.67 -3.21 12.45
N ASN A 282 10.86 -3.49 11.17
CA ASN A 282 9.81 -4.02 10.32
C ASN A 282 9.70 -5.53 10.43
N LYS A 283 8.48 -6.04 10.29
CA LYS A 283 8.16 -7.47 10.26
C LYS A 283 7.84 -7.87 8.82
N VAL A 284 8.63 -8.77 8.23
CA VAL A 284 8.40 -9.34 6.90
C VAL A 284 8.04 -10.80 7.10
N TYR A 285 6.74 -11.09 7.12
CA TYR A 285 6.19 -12.38 7.55
C TYR A 285 5.39 -13.09 6.45
N ASN A 286 5.56 -14.40 6.28
CA ASN A 286 4.69 -15.19 5.39
C ASN A 286 4.56 -14.60 3.98
N ASN A 287 5.60 -13.99 3.41
CA ASN A 287 5.58 -13.55 2.02
C ASN A 287 6.18 -14.63 1.11
N THR A 288 5.67 -14.74 -0.10
CA THR A 288 6.29 -15.54 -1.17
C THR A 288 6.90 -14.58 -2.18
N ILE A 289 8.23 -14.60 -2.31
CA ILE A 289 9.01 -13.71 -3.16
C ILE A 289 9.80 -14.55 -4.16
N VAL A 290 9.39 -14.51 -5.43
CA VAL A 290 9.97 -15.27 -6.54
C VAL A 290 10.46 -14.30 -7.61
N GLN A 291 11.75 -14.00 -7.62
CA GLN A 291 12.29 -12.95 -8.48
C GLN A 291 12.43 -13.36 -9.95
N ALA A 292 12.23 -12.41 -10.87
CA ALA A 292 12.56 -12.62 -12.28
C ALA A 292 14.06 -12.95 -12.45
N ILE A 293 14.43 -13.58 -13.57
CA ILE A 293 15.82 -13.95 -13.85
C ILE A 293 16.76 -12.74 -13.94
N ASN A 294 16.25 -11.58 -14.36
CA ASN A 294 16.97 -10.31 -14.38
C ASN A 294 16.82 -9.50 -13.08
N GLY A 295 16.00 -9.97 -12.14
CA GLY A 295 15.77 -9.35 -10.84
C GLY A 295 17.01 -9.31 -9.94
N ARG A 296 16.91 -8.58 -8.83
CA ARG A 296 17.95 -8.44 -7.80
C ARG A 296 17.65 -9.36 -6.60
N TRP A 297 18.09 -8.99 -5.40
CA TRP A 297 17.87 -9.77 -4.18
C TRP A 297 16.39 -9.86 -3.79
N CYS A 298 15.97 -11.00 -3.23
CA CYS A 298 14.57 -11.15 -2.76
C CYS A 298 14.31 -10.18 -1.60
N ILE A 299 15.22 -10.15 -0.61
CA ILE A 299 15.27 -9.13 0.43
C ILE A 299 16.60 -8.37 0.36
N ASN A 300 16.53 -7.04 0.36
CA ASN A 300 17.68 -6.15 0.39
C ASN A 300 17.63 -5.19 1.58
N ILE A 301 18.47 -5.42 2.58
CA ILE A 301 18.67 -4.52 3.72
C ILE A 301 19.97 -3.74 3.50
N ALA A 302 19.85 -2.53 2.97
CA ALA A 302 20.99 -1.77 2.50
C ALA A 302 21.56 -0.83 3.57
N LYS A 303 22.83 -0.46 3.39
CA LYS A 303 23.46 0.59 4.20
C LYS A 303 22.78 1.91 3.87
N SER A 304 22.43 2.69 4.88
CA SER A 304 21.88 4.03 4.63
C SER A 304 22.93 4.95 4.02
N ALA A 305 22.44 6.00 3.35
CA ALA A 305 23.28 7.09 2.84
C ALA A 305 24.19 7.69 3.93
N LYS A 306 25.30 8.30 3.51
CA LYS A 306 26.31 8.88 4.41
C LYS A 306 25.68 9.85 5.40
N GLY A 307 25.97 9.67 6.68
CA GLY A 307 25.47 10.53 7.76
C GLY A 307 24.15 10.07 8.37
N LYS A 308 23.53 9.00 7.85
CA LYS A 308 22.29 8.43 8.38
C LYS A 308 22.56 7.09 9.08
N THR A 309 21.77 6.80 10.11
CA THR A 309 21.78 5.48 10.75
C THR A 309 21.21 4.44 9.78
N SER A 310 21.82 3.26 9.76
CA SER A 310 21.40 2.14 8.91
C SER A 310 20.25 1.36 9.53
N ALA A 311 19.53 0.61 8.70
CA ALA A 311 18.40 -0.23 9.08
C ALA A 311 18.76 -1.22 10.21
N VAL A 312 17.93 -1.30 11.25
CA VAL A 312 18.12 -2.21 12.38
C VAL A 312 16.81 -2.86 12.83
N GLY A 313 16.91 -4.01 13.50
CA GLY A 313 15.79 -4.67 14.16
C GLY A 313 14.72 -5.23 13.22
N ASN A 314 15.01 -5.37 11.93
CA ASN A 314 14.07 -5.97 10.98
C ASN A 314 13.97 -7.48 11.23
N ILE A 315 12.76 -8.02 11.09
CA ILE A 315 12.44 -9.41 11.41
C ILE A 315 11.89 -10.11 10.17
N LEU A 316 12.50 -11.22 9.76
CA LEU A 316 12.12 -12.01 8.58
C LEU A 316 11.75 -13.43 9.01
N LYS A 317 10.47 -13.77 9.00
CA LYS A 317 9.99 -15.11 9.40
C LYS A 317 9.00 -15.70 8.43
N ASN A 318 9.05 -17.01 8.24
CA ASN A 318 8.11 -17.76 7.41
C ASN A 318 8.04 -17.27 5.95
N ASN A 319 9.09 -16.69 5.36
CA ASN A 319 9.05 -16.26 3.95
C ASN A 319 9.59 -17.33 3.01
N ILE A 320 9.08 -17.40 1.79
CA ILE A 320 9.74 -18.09 0.66
C ILE A 320 10.50 -17.05 -0.15
N LEU A 321 11.83 -17.20 -0.27
CA LEU A 321 12.73 -16.23 -0.90
C LEU A 321 13.54 -16.91 -2.01
N TYR A 322 13.02 -16.86 -3.23
CA TYR A 322 13.55 -17.61 -4.36
C TYR A 322 14.00 -16.74 -5.53
N THR A 323 15.15 -17.09 -6.10
CA THR A 323 15.61 -16.57 -7.39
C THR A 323 16.44 -17.62 -8.12
N GLU A 324 16.25 -17.73 -9.42
CA GLU A 324 17.08 -18.58 -10.31
C GLU A 324 18.43 -17.93 -10.63
N ARG A 325 18.56 -16.62 -10.38
CA ARG A 325 19.75 -15.86 -10.71
C ARG A 325 20.94 -16.32 -9.86
N ALA A 326 22.06 -16.64 -10.50
CA ALA A 326 23.23 -17.23 -9.85
C ALA A 326 24.07 -16.23 -9.04
N ASP A 327 24.10 -14.96 -9.44
CA ASP A 327 24.86 -13.87 -8.78
C ASP A 327 24.01 -13.06 -7.78
N LYS A 328 22.79 -13.52 -7.48
CA LYS A 328 21.87 -12.96 -6.47
C LYS A 328 21.30 -14.09 -5.63
N GLY A 329 20.60 -13.76 -4.54
CA GLY A 329 20.11 -14.75 -3.60
C GLY A 329 18.92 -14.27 -2.76
N SER A 330 18.70 -14.95 -1.65
CA SER A 330 17.54 -14.73 -0.79
C SER A 330 17.63 -13.42 -0.02
N ILE A 331 18.74 -13.17 0.69
CA ILE A 331 18.86 -12.03 1.60
C ILE A 331 20.23 -11.37 1.42
N SER A 332 20.23 -10.03 1.27
CA SER A 332 21.42 -9.21 1.43
C SER A 332 21.31 -8.26 2.61
N VAL A 333 22.34 -8.20 3.44
CA VAL A 333 22.52 -7.20 4.49
C VAL A 333 23.80 -6.40 4.27
N TYR A 334 23.83 -5.19 4.79
CA TYR A 334 25.01 -4.33 4.75
C TYR A 334 26.08 -4.68 5.80
N SER A 335 25.71 -5.42 6.83
CA SER A 335 26.55 -5.78 7.97
C SER A 335 25.96 -6.99 8.70
N THR A 336 26.82 -7.78 9.34
CA THR A 336 26.44 -8.90 10.25
C THR A 336 26.51 -8.51 11.72
N ALA A 337 26.55 -7.21 12.02
CA ALA A 337 26.52 -6.73 13.40
C ALA A 337 25.22 -7.16 14.10
N VAL A 338 25.32 -7.44 15.40
CA VAL A 338 24.17 -7.80 16.25
C VAL A 338 23.08 -6.72 16.14
N GLY A 339 21.83 -7.15 15.97
CA GLY A 339 20.67 -6.26 15.91
C GLY A 339 20.33 -5.71 14.52
N VAL A 340 21.08 -6.07 13.47
CA VAL A 340 20.71 -5.71 12.09
C VAL A 340 19.46 -6.47 11.63
N LEU A 341 19.40 -7.77 11.94
CA LEU A 341 18.40 -8.69 11.44
C LEU A 341 18.05 -9.76 12.49
N ASP A 342 16.77 -10.10 12.62
CA ASP A 342 16.28 -11.35 13.21
C ASP A 342 15.60 -12.15 12.09
N SER A 343 16.27 -13.16 11.57
CA SER A 343 15.78 -13.96 10.43
C SER A 343 15.73 -15.42 10.83
N ASP A 344 14.59 -16.09 10.65
CA ASP A 344 14.47 -17.53 10.88
C ASP A 344 13.24 -18.15 10.19
N TYR A 345 13.19 -19.47 10.07
CA TYR A 345 12.06 -20.21 9.48
C TYR A 345 11.70 -19.76 8.05
N ASN A 346 12.69 -19.41 7.22
CA ASN A 346 12.48 -19.05 5.82
C ASN A 346 12.82 -20.22 4.89
N VAL A 347 12.16 -20.29 3.73
CA VAL A 347 12.66 -21.08 2.60
C VAL A 347 13.54 -20.18 1.74
N VAL A 348 14.77 -20.62 1.47
CA VAL A 348 15.81 -19.82 0.82
C VAL A 348 16.49 -20.58 -0.32
N VAL A 349 17.22 -19.85 -1.16
CA VAL A 349 18.30 -20.41 -1.97
C VAL A 349 19.62 -20.25 -1.22
N ASP A 350 20.61 -21.10 -1.50
CA ASP A 350 21.88 -21.17 -0.75
C ASP A 350 22.86 -20.00 -1.05
N ARG A 351 22.34 -18.77 -1.08
CA ARG A 351 23.09 -17.56 -1.48
C ARG A 351 22.64 -16.35 -0.68
N PHE A 352 23.59 -15.78 0.05
CA PHE A 352 23.41 -14.62 0.92
C PHE A 352 24.52 -13.59 0.67
N SER A 353 24.27 -12.35 1.06
CA SER A 353 25.26 -11.27 1.01
C SER A 353 25.37 -10.53 2.34
N THR A 354 26.60 -10.27 2.76
CA THR A 354 26.95 -9.46 3.94
C THR A 354 27.62 -8.14 3.56
N ASN A 355 27.74 -7.84 2.26
CA ASN A 355 28.42 -6.66 1.72
C ASN A 355 27.45 -5.73 0.97
N GLY A 356 26.21 -5.63 1.43
CA GLY A 356 25.18 -4.77 0.85
C GLY A 356 24.71 -5.24 -0.54
N GLY A 357 24.78 -6.55 -0.81
CA GLY A 357 24.27 -7.11 -2.05
C GLY A 357 25.19 -6.98 -3.27
N THR A 358 26.45 -6.53 -3.06
CA THR A 358 27.44 -6.37 -4.14
C THR A 358 27.81 -7.71 -4.77
N SER A 359 27.96 -8.75 -3.95
CA SER A 359 28.25 -10.11 -4.38
C SER A 359 27.60 -11.12 -3.45
N VAL A 360 27.50 -12.37 -3.88
CA VAL A 360 27.23 -13.50 -2.97
C VAL A 360 28.47 -13.69 -2.09
N THR A 361 28.29 -13.76 -0.77
CA THR A 361 29.39 -13.88 0.20
C THR A 361 29.23 -15.07 1.13
N SER A 362 28.04 -15.69 1.20
CA SER A 362 27.78 -16.75 2.17
C SER A 362 26.75 -17.77 1.67
N THR A 363 26.95 -19.03 2.04
CA THR A 363 25.93 -20.09 2.04
C THR A 363 25.06 -19.99 3.29
N LEU A 364 23.96 -20.75 3.37
CA LEU A 364 23.10 -20.83 4.55
C LEU A 364 23.88 -21.33 5.78
N ALA A 365 24.78 -22.29 5.60
CA ALA A 365 25.62 -22.80 6.68
C ALA A 365 26.53 -21.72 7.27
N GLN A 366 27.12 -20.86 6.42
CA GLN A 366 27.92 -19.72 6.86
C GLN A 366 27.05 -18.62 7.45
N TRP A 367 25.90 -18.35 6.85
CA TRP A 367 24.92 -17.37 7.31
C TRP A 367 24.46 -17.65 8.75
N ARG A 368 24.25 -18.92 9.08
CA ARG A 368 23.92 -19.39 10.45
C ARG A 368 24.99 -19.09 11.49
N THR A 369 26.25 -18.96 11.10
CA THR A 369 27.32 -18.59 12.04
C THR A 369 27.19 -17.15 12.55
N PHE A 370 26.43 -16.30 11.84
CA PHE A 370 26.06 -14.95 12.29
C PHE A 370 24.83 -14.93 13.21
N GLY A 371 24.23 -16.10 13.49
CA GLY A 371 23.04 -16.21 14.33
C GLY A 371 21.71 -16.06 13.58
N TYR A 372 21.73 -16.14 12.25
CA TYR A 372 20.54 -16.03 11.40
C TYR A 372 20.09 -17.39 10.85
N ASP A 373 18.79 -17.56 10.65
CA ASP A 373 18.19 -18.63 9.85
C ASP A 373 18.53 -20.05 10.35
N ALA A 374 18.49 -20.24 11.67
CA ALA A 374 18.79 -21.52 12.33
C ALA A 374 17.90 -22.68 11.84
N HIS A 375 16.61 -22.41 11.62
CA HIS A 375 15.59 -23.37 11.21
C HIS A 375 15.17 -23.23 9.75
N SER A 376 15.67 -22.22 9.04
CA SER A 376 15.40 -22.02 7.60
C SER A 376 15.92 -23.18 6.75
N LEU A 377 15.31 -23.40 5.58
CA LEU A 377 15.60 -24.55 4.73
C LEU A 377 15.85 -24.14 3.27
N ILE A 378 16.70 -24.89 2.58
CA ILE A 378 16.97 -24.68 1.15
C ILE A 378 15.99 -25.52 0.35
N SER A 379 15.36 -24.92 -0.66
CA SER A 379 14.46 -25.65 -1.57
C SER A 379 14.49 -25.06 -2.99
N THR A 380 13.84 -25.75 -3.92
CA THR A 380 13.67 -25.33 -5.32
C THR A 380 12.21 -25.00 -5.60
N ALA A 381 11.94 -24.18 -6.62
CA ALA A 381 10.57 -23.85 -7.02
C ALA A 381 9.72 -25.11 -7.31
N THR A 382 10.26 -26.08 -8.04
CA THR A 382 9.59 -27.35 -8.37
C THR A 382 9.25 -28.19 -7.14
N ALA A 383 10.04 -28.11 -6.07
CA ALA A 383 9.76 -28.83 -4.83
C ALA A 383 8.71 -28.11 -3.96
N LEU A 384 8.58 -26.79 -4.11
CA LEU A 384 7.70 -25.96 -3.29
C LEU A 384 6.29 -25.85 -3.84
N PHE A 385 6.17 -25.61 -5.14
CA PHE A 385 4.94 -25.09 -5.74
C PHE A 385 4.20 -26.11 -6.60
N ILE A 386 2.90 -25.90 -6.77
CA ILE A 386 2.06 -26.66 -7.71
C ILE A 386 2.52 -26.41 -9.15
N ASP A 387 2.58 -25.14 -9.57
CA ASP A 387 2.98 -24.76 -10.92
C ASP A 387 3.52 -23.33 -10.99
N SER A 388 4.79 -23.16 -10.58
CA SER A 388 5.46 -21.87 -10.64
C SER A 388 5.68 -21.35 -12.07
N THR A 389 5.54 -22.19 -13.11
CA THR A 389 5.69 -21.75 -14.51
C THR A 389 4.48 -20.99 -15.02
N ASN A 390 3.31 -21.25 -14.43
CA ASN A 390 2.05 -20.54 -14.68
C ASN A 390 1.68 -19.58 -13.53
N ASN A 391 2.66 -19.19 -12.70
CA ASN A 391 2.50 -18.31 -11.53
C ASN A 391 1.56 -18.85 -10.44
N ASP A 392 1.34 -20.18 -10.39
CA ASP A 392 0.66 -20.83 -9.28
C ASP A 392 1.68 -21.21 -8.20
N TYR A 393 1.75 -20.35 -7.18
CA TYR A 393 2.67 -20.48 -6.05
C TYR A 393 2.02 -21.12 -4.82
N HIS A 394 0.85 -21.75 -4.95
CA HIS A 394 0.34 -22.62 -3.88
C HIS A 394 1.32 -23.76 -3.63
N LEU A 395 1.38 -24.22 -2.38
CA LEU A 395 2.26 -25.31 -2.01
C LEU A 395 1.75 -26.64 -2.57
N ARG A 396 2.62 -27.39 -3.23
CA ARG A 396 2.30 -28.77 -3.63
C ARG A 396 2.25 -29.70 -2.42
N THR A 397 1.52 -30.80 -2.53
CA THR A 397 1.54 -31.87 -1.52
C THR A 397 2.97 -32.36 -1.27
N GLY A 398 3.35 -32.42 0.01
CA GLY A 398 4.71 -32.80 0.43
C GLY A 398 5.75 -31.71 0.22
N SER A 399 5.34 -30.46 -0.01
CA SER A 399 6.24 -29.31 -0.06
C SER A 399 7.05 -29.19 1.23
N PRO A 400 8.38 -28.94 1.16
CA PRO A 400 9.20 -28.69 2.34
C PRO A 400 8.79 -27.46 3.16
N ALA A 401 7.97 -26.56 2.58
CA ALA A 401 7.43 -25.40 3.28
C ALA A 401 6.18 -25.72 4.12
N GLY A 402 5.54 -26.87 3.89
CA GLY A 402 4.35 -27.29 4.62
C GLY A 402 4.68 -27.67 6.07
N ASN A 403 3.94 -27.12 7.04
CA ASN A 403 4.10 -27.33 8.48
C ASN A 403 5.52 -27.07 9.00
N ALA A 404 6.28 -26.21 8.32
CA ALA A 404 7.69 -25.95 8.60
C ALA A 404 7.95 -24.57 9.22
N GLY A 405 6.93 -23.72 9.32
CA GLY A 405 7.03 -22.37 9.86
C GLY A 405 6.87 -22.30 11.39
N THR A 406 7.00 -21.09 11.91
CA THR A 406 6.76 -20.77 13.32
C THR A 406 5.43 -20.04 13.52
N ASN A 407 4.85 -20.10 14.73
CA ASN A 407 3.61 -19.39 15.04
C ASN A 407 3.87 -17.87 15.14
N LEU A 408 3.16 -17.10 14.32
CA LEU A 408 3.26 -15.63 14.26
C LEU A 408 1.99 -14.92 14.73
N SER A 409 1.09 -15.60 15.44
CA SER A 409 -0.08 -14.95 16.05
C SER A 409 0.32 -13.92 17.12
N PRO A 410 -0.40 -12.78 17.23
CA PRO A 410 -1.58 -12.38 16.45
C PRO A 410 -1.25 -11.65 15.13
N ASP A 411 0.04 -11.49 14.79
CA ASP A 411 0.48 -10.76 13.61
C ASP A 411 0.18 -11.49 12.29
N VAL A 412 -0.07 -12.80 12.29
CA VAL A 412 -0.55 -13.55 11.11
C VAL A 412 -1.54 -14.62 11.58
N THR A 413 -2.77 -14.58 11.06
CA THR A 413 -3.86 -15.51 11.45
C THR A 413 -4.50 -16.23 10.26
N THR A 414 -4.37 -15.69 9.05
CA THR A 414 -4.81 -16.31 7.80
C THR A 414 -3.69 -16.25 6.76
N ASP A 415 -3.87 -16.92 5.63
CA ASP A 415 -3.02 -16.80 4.44
C ASP A 415 -3.60 -15.81 3.42
N LEU A 416 -3.02 -15.76 2.21
CA LEU A 416 -3.46 -14.90 1.12
C LEU A 416 -4.85 -15.27 0.56
N ASP A 417 -5.26 -16.53 0.65
CA ASP A 417 -6.59 -17.03 0.22
C ASP A 417 -7.64 -16.91 1.33
N GLY A 418 -7.25 -16.49 2.53
CA GLY A 418 -8.12 -16.38 3.70
C GLY A 418 -8.24 -17.68 4.51
N VAL A 419 -7.43 -18.69 4.22
CA VAL A 419 -7.33 -19.93 5.01
C VAL A 419 -6.69 -19.62 6.37
N THR A 420 -7.30 -20.07 7.46
CA THR A 420 -6.79 -19.86 8.82
C THR A 420 -5.49 -20.63 9.07
N ARG A 421 -4.56 -20.07 9.84
CA ARG A 421 -3.30 -20.73 10.18
C ARG A 421 -3.28 -21.19 11.66
N PRO A 422 -2.68 -22.35 11.99
CA PRO A 422 -2.25 -23.40 11.06
C PRO A 422 -3.41 -24.31 10.65
N GLN A 423 -3.32 -24.97 9.49
CA GLN A 423 -4.19 -26.10 9.14
C GLN A 423 -3.62 -27.44 9.63
N GLY A 424 -2.29 -27.58 9.66
CA GLY A 424 -1.62 -28.76 10.21
C GLY A 424 -0.98 -28.53 11.57
N SER A 425 0.19 -29.15 11.80
CA SER A 425 0.89 -29.09 13.09
C SER A 425 1.62 -27.77 13.34
N ALA A 426 1.90 -26.99 12.29
CA ALA A 426 2.56 -25.69 12.36
C ALA A 426 2.14 -24.83 11.18
N PHE A 427 2.55 -23.56 11.15
CA PHE A 427 2.27 -22.68 10.02
C PHE A 427 3.04 -23.17 8.80
N ASP A 428 2.47 -22.98 7.61
CA ASP A 428 3.23 -23.10 6.37
C ASP A 428 4.13 -21.88 6.16
N ILE A 429 5.31 -22.09 5.58
CA ILE A 429 6.19 -21.01 5.13
C ILE A 429 5.68 -20.48 3.79
N GLY A 430 5.62 -19.16 3.62
CA GLY A 430 5.10 -18.48 2.44
C GLY A 430 3.69 -17.92 2.64
N CYS A 431 3.15 -17.29 1.58
CA CYS A 431 1.87 -16.56 1.64
C CYS A 431 0.63 -17.44 1.59
N TYR A 432 0.75 -18.72 1.25
CA TYR A 432 -0.35 -19.69 1.23
C TYR A 432 -0.22 -20.70 2.38
N GLU A 433 -1.35 -21.20 2.85
CA GLU A 433 -1.47 -22.31 3.80
C GLU A 433 -2.14 -23.48 3.07
N SER A 434 -1.49 -24.64 3.09
CA SER A 434 -2.02 -25.88 2.53
C SER A 434 -3.03 -26.54 3.47
N LEU A 435 -4.03 -27.20 2.88
CA LEU A 435 -5.07 -27.95 3.59
C LEU A 435 -4.59 -29.33 4.07
#